data_AF-A0A2W1NLQ6-F1
#
_entry.id   AF-A0A2W1NLQ6-F1
#
_cell.length_a   1.000
_cell.length_b   1.000
_cell.length_c   1.000
_cell.angle_alpha   90.00
_cell.angle_beta   90.00
_cell.angle_gamma   90.00
#
_symmetry.space_group_name_H-M   'P 1'
#
loop_
_entity.id
_entity.type
_entity.pdbx_description
1 polymer ?
#
loop_
_entity_poly.entity_id
_entity_poly.type
_entity_poly.pdbx_seq_one_letter_code
_entity_poly.pdbx_strand_id
1 'polypeptide(L)'
;MSVTQRKKEADSMYPMLEGQHIPYVGPYIARALPTVVGKNVILCTNTNHYHGQLSQYHGEHVVLHSNGKHINIEVAKINGILPKKV
;
A
#
# COMPACT_ATOMS: atom_id res chain seq x y z
N MET A 1 34.69 2.34 29.79
CA MET A 1 34.87 2.98 28.47
C MET A 1 34.00 2.23 27.48
N SER A 2 32.80 2.73 27.17
CA SER A 2 31.81 2.00 26.37
C SER A 2 31.38 2.87 25.20
N VAL A 3 31.89 2.55 24.01
CA VAL A 3 31.57 3.28 22.77
C VAL A 3 30.91 2.31 21.80
N THR A 4 29.58 2.36 21.88
CA THR A 4 28.69 2.46 20.72
C THR A 4 28.36 1.19 19.95
N GLN A 5 27.31 0.53 20.45
CA GLN A 5 26.28 -0.11 19.63
C GLN A 5 25.85 0.85 18.49
N ARG A 6 26.21 0.55 17.25
CA ARG A 6 25.59 1.13 16.05
C ARG A 6 25.45 0.05 14.99
N LYS A 7 24.49 -0.85 15.19
CA LYS A 7 23.90 -1.65 14.10
C LYS A 7 22.66 -2.44 14.56
N LYS A 8 21.71 -1.78 15.23
CA LYS A 8 20.36 -2.34 15.47
C LYS A 8 19.31 -1.23 15.50
N GLU A 9 19.34 -0.31 14.54
CA GLU A 9 18.27 0.67 14.35
C GLU A 9 18.01 0.86 12.86
N ALA A 10 17.63 -0.23 12.19
CA ALA A 10 16.91 -0.16 10.91
C ALA A 10 15.60 -0.96 10.95
N ASP A 11 15.23 -1.48 12.12
CA ASP A 11 14.05 -2.35 12.34
C ASP A 11 13.02 -1.73 13.29
N SER A 12 13.20 -0.46 13.70
CA SER A 12 12.41 0.13 14.80
C SER A 12 11.91 1.55 14.53
N MET A 13 11.52 1.86 13.29
CA MET A 13 10.65 3.01 12.98
C MET A 13 9.43 2.56 12.17
N TYR A 14 8.70 1.59 12.68
CA TYR A 14 7.29 1.48 12.36
C TYR A 14 6.54 1.48 13.68
N PRO A 15 5.88 2.60 14.06
CA PRO A 15 4.91 2.54 15.14
C PRO A 15 3.80 1.61 14.64
N MET A 16 3.83 0.36 15.10
CA MET A 16 2.68 -0.54 15.06
C MET A 16 1.64 0.06 16.01
N LEU A 17 0.90 1.06 15.54
CA LEU A 17 -0.26 1.58 16.23
C LEU A 17 -1.45 0.70 15.86
N GLU A 18 -1.81 -0.18 16.79
CA GLU A 18 -3.05 -0.93 16.76
C GLU A 18 -4.22 0.00 16.37
N GLY A 19 -4.87 -0.30 15.24
CA GLY A 19 -6.07 0.39 14.80
C GLY A 19 -5.89 1.62 13.90
N GLN A 20 -4.67 2.08 13.62
CA GLN A 20 -4.45 3.19 12.68
C GLN A 20 -4.01 2.72 11.30
N HIS A 21 -4.77 3.14 10.28
CA HIS A 21 -4.44 2.93 8.87
C HIS A 21 -3.09 3.53 8.55
N ILE A 22 -2.10 2.67 8.30
CA ILE A 22 -0.83 3.11 7.74
C ILE A 22 -1.03 3.13 6.21
N PRO A 23 -1.09 4.31 5.55
CA PRO A 23 -0.97 4.35 4.10
C PRO A 23 0.37 3.71 3.72
N TYR A 24 0.34 2.73 2.83
CA TYR A 24 1.58 2.21 2.25
C TYR A 24 2.12 3.28 1.31
N VAL A 25 3.11 4.05 1.76
CA VAL A 25 3.71 5.16 0.99
C VAL A 25 5.13 4.78 0.57
N GLY A 26 5.47 5.00 -0.70
CA GLY A 26 6.83 4.83 -1.23
C GLY A 26 7.16 3.42 -1.74
N PRO A 27 8.44 3.00 -1.76
CA PRO A 27 8.92 1.80 -2.49
C PRO A 27 8.35 0.47 -1.95
N TYR A 28 7.59 0.51 -0.86
CA TYR A 28 6.99 -0.65 -0.21
C TYR A 28 5.58 -0.98 -0.73
N ILE A 29 5.00 -0.15 -1.61
CA ILE A 29 3.67 -0.34 -2.20
C ILE A 29 3.59 -1.67 -2.96
N ALA A 30 4.59 -1.99 -3.78
CA ALA A 30 4.63 -3.26 -4.52
C ALA A 30 4.60 -4.49 -3.59
N ARG A 31 5.18 -4.39 -2.39
CA ARG A 31 5.13 -5.46 -1.38
C ARG A 31 3.79 -5.52 -0.64
N ALA A 32 3.14 -4.38 -0.48
CA ALA A 32 1.85 -4.28 0.20
C ALA A 32 0.68 -4.72 -0.67
N LEU A 33 0.73 -4.47 -1.99
CA LEU A 33 -0.32 -4.79 -2.95
C LEU A 33 -0.83 -6.24 -2.87
N PRO A 34 0.03 -7.29 -2.87
CA PRO A 34 -0.40 -8.66 -2.69
C PRO A 34 -1.25 -8.90 -1.44
N THR A 35 -0.96 -8.20 -0.34
CA THR A 35 -1.63 -8.39 0.97
C THR A 35 -3.04 -7.81 1.04
N VAL A 36 -3.38 -6.94 0.08
CA VAL A 36 -4.67 -6.26 -0.02
C VAL A 36 -5.49 -6.72 -1.24
N VAL A 37 -5.00 -7.69 -2.03
CA VAL A 37 -5.80 -8.34 -3.07
C VAL A 37 -7.04 -9.00 -2.43
N GLY A 38 -8.19 -8.81 -3.05
CA GLY A 38 -9.51 -9.20 -2.56
C GLY A 38 -10.14 -8.20 -1.59
N LYS A 39 -9.44 -7.15 -1.15
CA LYS A 39 -9.97 -6.16 -0.19
C LYS A 39 -10.43 -4.89 -0.89
N ASN A 40 -11.40 -4.21 -0.28
CA ASN A 40 -11.76 -2.85 -0.67
C ASN A 40 -10.64 -1.90 -0.24
N VAL A 41 -10.13 -1.12 -1.19
CA VAL A 41 -9.02 -0.20 -1.02
C VAL A 41 -9.31 1.12 -1.73
N ILE A 42 -8.52 2.13 -1.38
CA ILE A 42 -8.38 3.39 -2.09
C ILE A 42 -6.94 3.44 -2.55
N LEU A 43 -6.74 3.38 -3.86
CA LEU A 43 -5.43 3.56 -4.48
C LEU A 43 -5.23 5.03 -4.78
N CYS A 44 -4.18 5.60 -4.19
CA CYS A 44 -3.83 6.99 -4.40
C CYS A 44 -2.75 7.09 -5.46
N THR A 45 -3.00 7.90 -6.49
CA THR A 45 -2.02 8.30 -7.50
C THR A 45 -1.74 9.81 -7.37
N ASN A 46 -0.78 10.35 -8.13
CA ASN A 46 -0.50 11.79 -8.13
C ASN A 46 -1.71 12.65 -8.52
N THR A 47 -2.61 12.13 -9.35
CA THR A 47 -3.69 12.90 -9.97
C THR A 47 -5.07 12.50 -9.49
N ASN A 48 -5.26 11.25 -9.06
CA ASN A 48 -6.56 10.68 -8.75
C ASN A 48 -6.52 9.69 -7.58
N HIS A 49 -7.68 9.51 -6.95
CA HIS A 49 -7.94 8.43 -6.00
C HIS A 49 -8.93 7.43 -6.61
N TYR A 50 -8.54 6.16 -6.66
CA TYR A 50 -9.36 5.09 -7.18
C TYR A 50 -9.92 4.26 -6.04
N HIS A 51 -11.24 4.22 -5.94
CA HIS A 51 -11.94 3.49 -4.88
C HIS A 51 -12.50 2.19 -5.44
N GLY A 52 -12.22 1.05 -4.82
CA GLY A 52 -12.77 -0.22 -5.29
C GLY A 52 -12.15 -1.42 -4.60
N GLN A 53 -12.51 -2.61 -5.05
CA GLN A 53 -11.88 -3.84 -4.61
C GLN A 53 -10.64 -4.10 -5.45
N LEU A 54 -9.49 -4.36 -4.81
CA LEU A 54 -8.29 -4.76 -5.54
C LEU A 54 -8.46 -6.21 -5.99
N SER A 55 -8.78 -6.46 -7.25
CA SER A 55 -9.06 -7.80 -7.75
C SER A 55 -7.79 -8.59 -8.04
N GLN A 56 -6.79 -7.93 -8.65
CA GLN A 56 -5.56 -8.60 -9.09
C GLN A 56 -4.34 -7.68 -8.99
N TYR A 57 -3.16 -8.29 -8.84
CA TYR A 57 -1.85 -7.66 -8.89
C TYR A 57 -0.92 -8.48 -9.78
N HIS A 58 -0.37 -7.85 -10.82
CA HIS A 58 0.49 -8.45 -11.85
C HIS A 58 1.91 -7.88 -11.81
N GLY A 59 2.43 -7.57 -10.62
CA GLY A 59 3.78 -7.00 -10.46
C GLY A 59 3.86 -5.52 -10.82
N GLU A 60 3.64 -5.21 -12.10
CA GLU A 60 3.71 -3.87 -12.69
C GLU A 60 2.35 -3.16 -12.74
N HIS A 61 1.27 -3.94 -12.66
CA HIS A 61 -0.10 -3.46 -12.81
C HIS A 61 -1.02 -4.01 -11.73
N VAL A 62 -2.06 -3.26 -11.41
CA VAL A 62 -3.16 -3.72 -10.55
C VAL A 62 -4.49 -3.55 -11.25
N VAL A 63 -5.40 -4.48 -10.97
CA VAL A 63 -6.78 -4.40 -11.44
C VAL A 63 -7.66 -4.06 -10.24
N LEU A 64 -8.31 -2.91 -10.31
CA LEU A 64 -9.28 -2.46 -9.33
C LEU A 64 -10.69 -2.63 -9.91
N HIS A 65 -11.57 -3.34 -9.22
CA HIS A 65 -12.98 -3.39 -9.55
C HIS A 65 -13.73 -2.27 -8.82
N SER A 66 -14.25 -1.31 -9.59
CA SER A 66 -14.96 -0.14 -9.11
C SER A 66 -16.22 0.09 -9.92
N ASN A 67 -17.37 0.22 -9.25
CA ASN A 67 -18.67 0.50 -9.89
C ASN A 67 -18.99 -0.43 -11.09
N GLY A 68 -18.70 -1.73 -10.97
CA GLY A 68 -18.98 -2.72 -12.02
C GLY A 68 -17.97 -2.72 -13.19
N LYS A 69 -16.87 -1.96 -13.08
CA LYS A 69 -15.83 -1.87 -14.12
C LYS A 69 -14.46 -2.26 -13.56
N HIS A 70 -13.64 -2.88 -14.40
CA HIS A 70 -12.23 -3.12 -14.11
C HIS A 70 -11.40 -1.93 -14.56
N ILE A 71 -10.62 -1.38 -13.64
CA ILE A 71 -9.69 -0.27 -13.86
C ILE A 71 -8.28 -0.84 -13.71
N ASN A 72 -7.50 -0.78 -14.77
CA ASN A 72 -6.10 -1.18 -14.74
C ASN A 72 -5.23 0.05 -14.40
N ILE A 73 -4.36 -0.08 -13.41
CA ILE A 73 -3.52 1.00 -12.90
C ILE A 73 -2.07 0.49 -12.80
N GLU A 74 -1.13 1.25 -13.36
CA GLU A 74 0.30 0.97 -13.18
C GLU A 74 0.72 1.20 -11.74
N VAL A 75 1.47 0.25 -11.19
CA VAL A 75 1.97 0.28 -9.81
C VAL A 75 2.92 1.45 -9.60
N ALA A 76 3.69 1.81 -10.63
CA ALA A 76 4.59 2.97 -10.61
C ALA A 76 3.85 4.31 -10.41
N LYS A 77 2.54 4.38 -10.71
CA LYS A 77 1.71 5.57 -10.52
C LYS A 77 1.05 5.61 -9.14
N ILE A 78 1.11 4.51 -8.38
CA ILE A 78 0.50 4.39 -7.06
C ILE A 78 1.49 4.91 -6.02
N ASN A 79 1.05 5.92 -5.27
CA ASN A 79 1.82 6.53 -4.19
C ASN A 79 1.30 6.15 -2.80
N GLY A 80 0.10 5.58 -2.74
CA GLY A 80 -0.57 5.25 -1.50
C GLY A 80 -1.61 4.15 -1.70
N ILE A 81 -1.74 3.30 -0.69
CA ILE A 81 -2.85 2.35 -0.58
C ILE A 81 -3.47 2.53 0.80
N LEU A 82 -4.77 2.82 0.82
CA LEU A 82 -5.57 2.90 2.03
C LEU A 82 -6.59 1.76 1.98
N PRO A 83 -6.64 0.85 2.95
CA PRO A 83 -7.76 -0.06 3.07
C PRO A 83 -9.06 0.74 3.29
N LYS A 84 -10.17 0.28 2.72
CA LYS A 84 -11.48 0.87 2.97
C LYS A 84 -12.14 0.01 4.05
N LYS A 85 -12.31 0.58 5.26
CA LYS A 85 -13.16 -0.05 6.27
C LYS A 85 -14.59 -0.05 5.70
N VAL A 86 -15.14 -1.25 5.56
CA VAL A 86 -16.53 -1.50 5.18
C VAL A 86 -17.37 -1.47 6.45
#